data_AF-A0A4V6Y1U5-F1
#
_entry.id   AF-A0A4V6Y1U5-F1
#
_cell.length_a   1.000
_cell.length_b   1.000
_cell.length_c   1.000
_cell.angle_alpha   90.00
_cell.angle_beta   90.00
_cell.angle_gamma   90.00
#
_symmetry.space_group_name_H-M   'P 1'
#
loop_
_entity.id
_entity.type
_entity.pdbx_description
1 polymer ?
#
loop_
_entity_poly.entity_id
_entity_poly.type
_entity_poly.pdbx_seq_one_letter_code
_entity_poly.pdbx_strand_id
1 'polypeptide(L)'
;MIKISQLPLITTADQFHAAKQILLVDVLYVGDAPRTMREYIKTSHGGFVYEKKTYMPITLTGNPESLIANAEKGIHFKFDKGFENVYFLDGNLDSAIWHRKLYDMTAYANQPAIGFEREVDFIIERYLSGYVEYPKPEATLLKLPAKMPAIGTKAMRGLKPVVRK
;
A
#
# COMPACT_ATOMS: atom_id res chain seq x y z
N MET A 1 -7.11 -18.58 -17.45
CA MET A 1 -6.26 -17.63 -16.70
C MET A 1 -6.87 -16.25 -16.82
N ILE A 2 -6.83 -15.48 -15.75
CA ILE A 2 -7.42 -14.13 -15.67
C ILE A 2 -6.32 -13.10 -15.92
N LYS A 3 -6.62 -12.06 -16.71
CA LYS A 3 -5.74 -10.90 -16.90
C LYS A 3 -6.00 -9.88 -15.80
N ILE A 4 -4.96 -9.49 -15.07
CA ILE A 4 -5.01 -8.45 -14.04
C ILE A 4 -5.38 -7.11 -14.67
N SER A 5 -4.89 -6.83 -15.87
CA SER A 5 -5.20 -5.60 -16.62
C SER A 5 -6.69 -5.42 -16.92
N GLN A 6 -7.47 -6.50 -16.90
CA GLN A 6 -8.91 -6.52 -17.18
C GLN A 6 -9.77 -6.50 -15.92
N LEU A 7 -9.16 -6.65 -14.72
CA LEU A 7 -9.91 -6.60 -13.48
C LEU A 7 -10.32 -5.16 -13.15
N PRO A 8 -11.53 -4.96 -12.57
CA PRO A 8 -11.94 -3.65 -12.12
C PRO A 8 -11.00 -3.14 -11.02
N LEU A 9 -10.50 -1.92 -11.18
CA LEU A 9 -9.65 -1.29 -10.18
C LEU A 9 -10.49 -0.70 -9.04
N ILE A 10 -10.07 -0.94 -7.80
CA ILE A 10 -10.66 -0.31 -6.62
C ILE A 10 -10.02 1.08 -6.47
N THR A 11 -10.87 2.10 -6.56
CA THR A 11 -10.46 3.52 -6.56
C THR A 11 -10.96 4.29 -5.34
N THR A 12 -11.84 3.69 -4.54
CA THR A 12 -12.48 4.31 -3.39
C THR A 12 -12.60 3.32 -2.24
N ALA A 13 -12.66 3.83 -1.01
CA ALA A 13 -12.86 2.99 0.18
C ALA A 13 -14.23 2.28 0.14
N ASP A 14 -15.27 2.91 -0.40
CA ASP A 14 -16.59 2.27 -0.53
C ASP A 14 -16.55 1.03 -1.42
N GLN A 15 -15.85 1.10 -2.56
CA GLN A 15 -15.61 -0.06 -3.42
C GLN A 15 -14.80 -1.15 -2.70
N PHE A 16 -13.82 -0.75 -1.90
CA PHE A 16 -13.00 -1.68 -1.12
C PHE A 16 -13.85 -2.46 -0.10
N HIS A 17 -14.70 -1.77 0.67
CA HIS A 17 -15.56 -2.41 1.67
C HIS A 17 -16.73 -3.20 1.06
N ALA A 18 -17.18 -2.83 -0.14
CA ALA A 18 -18.22 -3.55 -0.87
C ALA A 18 -17.71 -4.85 -1.53
N ALA A 19 -16.41 -4.95 -1.78
CA ALA A 19 -15.82 -6.10 -2.44
C ALA A 19 -15.84 -7.34 -1.54
N LYS A 20 -16.25 -8.50 -2.10
CA LYS A 20 -16.22 -9.77 -1.37
C LYS A 20 -14.84 -10.42 -1.39
N GLN A 21 -14.13 -10.21 -2.49
CA GLN A 21 -12.77 -10.69 -2.68
C GLN A 21 -12.01 -9.64 -3.47
N ILE A 22 -10.76 -9.42 -3.09
CA ILE A 22 -9.88 -8.49 -3.77
C ILE A 22 -8.58 -9.19 -4.14
N LEU A 23 -7.90 -8.61 -5.13
CA LEU A 23 -6.52 -8.92 -5.47
C LEU A 23 -5.67 -7.69 -5.17
N LEU A 24 -4.69 -7.89 -4.31
CA LEU A 24 -3.58 -6.97 -4.14
C LEU A 24 -2.46 -7.38 -5.07
N VAL A 25 -1.99 -6.44 -5.88
CA VAL A 25 -0.85 -6.61 -6.78
C VAL A 25 0.24 -5.63 -6.42
N ASP A 26 1.45 -6.14 -6.26
CA ASP A 26 2.63 -5.33 -5.99
C ASP A 26 3.88 -5.94 -6.65
N VAL A 27 5.02 -5.27 -6.49
CA VAL A 27 6.30 -5.73 -7.03
C VAL A 27 7.36 -5.72 -5.94
N LEU A 28 7.98 -6.89 -5.73
CA LEU A 28 9.12 -7.05 -4.84
C LEU A 28 10.42 -6.88 -5.62
N TYR A 29 11.31 -6.05 -5.10
CA TYR A 29 12.70 -6.00 -5.58
C TYR A 29 13.52 -7.14 -4.97
N VAL A 30 14.22 -7.89 -5.81
CA VAL A 30 15.03 -9.06 -5.44
C VAL A 30 16.48 -8.93 -5.90
N GLY A 31 16.97 -7.70 -6.10
CA GLY A 31 18.26 -7.47 -6.76
C GLY A 31 19.49 -7.85 -5.95
N ASP A 32 19.39 -7.93 -4.62
CA ASP A 32 20.49 -8.41 -3.75
C ASP A 32 20.61 -9.94 -3.72
N ALA A 33 19.68 -10.66 -4.36
CA ALA A 33 19.70 -12.12 -4.37
C ALA A 33 20.80 -12.69 -5.28
N PRO A 34 21.42 -13.83 -4.89
CA PRO A 34 22.38 -14.56 -5.72
C PRO A 34 21.84 -14.88 -7.12
N ARG A 35 22.71 -14.96 -8.13
CA ARG A 35 22.31 -15.21 -9.54
C ARG A 35 21.41 -16.44 -9.70
N THR A 36 21.78 -17.56 -9.08
CA THR A 36 21.01 -18.82 -9.11
C THR A 36 19.60 -18.67 -8.53
N MET A 37 19.40 -17.72 -7.61
CA MET A 37 18.12 -17.42 -7.01
C MET A 37 17.28 -16.50 -7.89
N ARG A 38 17.90 -15.49 -8.52
CA ARG A 38 17.23 -14.65 -9.53
C ARG A 38 16.73 -15.51 -10.69
N GLU A 39 17.50 -16.48 -11.14
CA GLU A 39 17.09 -17.45 -12.17
C GLU A 39 15.94 -18.34 -11.71
N TYR A 40 15.96 -18.82 -10.45
CA TYR A 40 14.86 -19.58 -9.86
C TYR A 40 13.57 -18.76 -9.77
N ILE A 41 13.63 -17.53 -9.25
CA ILE A 41 12.47 -16.63 -9.13
C ILE A 41 11.87 -16.29 -10.50
N LYS A 42 12.71 -16.09 -11.53
CA LYS A 42 12.25 -15.88 -12.90
C LYS A 42 11.47 -17.07 -13.47
N THR A 43 11.91 -18.27 -13.13
CA THR A 43 11.35 -19.53 -13.65
C THR A 43 10.09 -19.95 -12.89
N SER A 44 10.13 -19.89 -11.56
CA SER A 44 9.10 -20.47 -10.69
C SER A 44 8.07 -19.47 -10.18
N HIS A 45 8.44 -18.20 -10.02
CA HIS A 45 7.58 -17.16 -9.40
C HIS A 45 7.27 -15.99 -10.34
N GLY A 46 7.51 -16.17 -11.64
CA GLY A 46 7.18 -15.13 -12.63
C GLY A 46 8.07 -13.88 -12.57
N GLY A 47 9.23 -13.95 -11.92
CA GLY A 47 10.14 -12.81 -11.81
C GLY A 47 10.68 -12.32 -13.15
N PHE A 48 10.92 -11.02 -13.26
CA PHE A 48 11.37 -10.36 -14.50
C PHE A 48 12.52 -9.39 -14.20
N VAL A 49 13.18 -8.91 -15.26
CA VAL A 49 14.29 -7.96 -15.16
C VAL A 49 13.86 -6.63 -15.75
N TYR A 50 14.00 -5.56 -14.99
CA TYR A 50 13.75 -4.19 -15.42
C TYR A 50 14.92 -3.32 -14.93
N GLU A 51 15.50 -2.49 -15.79
CA GLU A 51 16.66 -1.63 -15.46
C GLU A 51 17.83 -2.35 -14.74
N LYS A 52 18.21 -3.55 -15.23
CA LYS A 52 19.25 -4.41 -14.62
C LYS A 52 18.95 -4.90 -13.19
N LYS A 53 17.75 -4.61 -12.68
CA LYS A 53 17.22 -5.04 -11.39
C LYS A 53 16.23 -6.19 -11.60
N THR A 54 16.23 -7.16 -10.69
CA THR A 54 15.30 -8.29 -10.74
C THR A 54 14.14 -8.03 -9.81
N TYR A 55 12.94 -8.20 -10.34
CA TYR A 55 11.69 -7.98 -9.64
C TYR A 55 10.82 -9.23 -9.69
N MET A 56 9.92 -9.35 -8.73
CA MET A 56 8.95 -10.42 -8.64
C MET A 56 7.57 -9.81 -8.40
N PRO A 57 6.56 -10.11 -9.24
CA PRO A 57 5.19 -9.69 -8.96
C PRO A 57 4.68 -10.44 -7.74
N ILE A 58 4.07 -9.71 -6.81
CA ILE A 58 3.33 -10.25 -5.68
C ILE A 58 1.85 -10.13 -6.02
N THR A 59 1.14 -11.25 -5.95
CA THR A 59 -0.31 -11.30 -6.09
C THR A 59 -0.89 -11.97 -4.85
N LEU A 60 -1.74 -11.23 -4.12
CA LEU A 60 -2.37 -11.72 -2.90
C LEU A 60 -3.87 -11.57 -3.03
N THR A 61 -4.58 -12.69 -2.88
CA THR A 61 -6.03 -12.72 -2.93
C THR A 61 -6.59 -12.95 -1.54
N GLY A 62 -7.66 -12.25 -1.19
CA GLY A 62 -8.33 -12.47 0.08
C GLY A 62 -9.49 -11.50 0.30
N ASN A 63 -10.08 -11.59 1.49
CA ASN A 63 -11.08 -10.63 1.93
C ASN A 63 -10.40 -9.28 2.22
N PRO A 64 -11.07 -8.15 1.96
CA PRO A 64 -10.50 -6.80 2.15
C PRO A 64 -9.90 -6.60 3.54
N GLU A 65 -10.68 -6.89 4.58
CA GLU A 65 -10.25 -6.71 5.98
C GLU A 65 -9.05 -7.58 6.35
N SER A 66 -9.06 -8.84 5.92
CA SER A 66 -7.95 -9.77 6.17
C SER A 66 -6.66 -9.31 5.50
N LEU A 67 -6.74 -8.72 4.31
CA LEU A 67 -5.55 -8.24 3.60
C LEU A 67 -4.92 -7.03 4.27
N ILE A 68 -5.72 -6.07 4.73
CA ILE A 68 -5.21 -4.91 5.47
C ILE A 68 -4.66 -5.33 6.84
N ALA A 69 -5.35 -6.22 7.55
CA ALA A 69 -4.86 -6.74 8.82
C ALA A 69 -3.54 -7.53 8.69
N ASN A 70 -3.29 -8.13 7.52
CA ASN A 70 -2.04 -8.84 7.24
C ASN A 70 -0.95 -7.92 6.67
N ALA A 71 -1.31 -6.80 6.03
CA ALA A 71 -0.37 -5.80 5.54
C ALA A 71 0.53 -5.28 6.67
N GLU A 72 -0.08 -4.94 7.82
CA GLU A 72 0.65 -4.43 8.99
C GLU A 72 1.60 -5.46 9.63
N LYS A 73 1.27 -6.75 9.48
CA LYS A 73 2.05 -7.84 10.11
C LYS A 73 3.30 -8.20 9.32
N GLY A 74 3.41 -7.76 8.07
CA GLY A 74 4.46 -8.19 7.16
C GLY A 74 4.20 -9.59 6.61
N ILE A 75 4.48 -9.76 5.33
CA ILE A 75 4.24 -10.99 4.59
C ILE A 75 5.59 -11.67 4.38
N HIS A 76 5.75 -12.82 5.03
CA HIS A 76 6.97 -13.63 4.93
C HIS A 76 6.94 -14.47 3.65
N PHE A 77 7.71 -14.06 2.65
CA PHE A 77 7.96 -14.86 1.46
C PHE A 77 9.13 -15.80 1.73
N LYS A 78 8.83 -17.08 1.95
CA LYS A 78 9.83 -18.15 2.05
C LYS A 78 10.00 -18.81 0.69
N PHE A 79 11.24 -18.84 0.21
CA PHE A 79 11.60 -19.49 -1.05
C PHE A 79 12.36 -20.80 -0.76
N ASP A 80 12.20 -21.80 -1.63
CA ASP A 80 12.72 -23.18 -1.45
C ASP A 80 14.25 -23.32 -1.29
N LYS A 81 15.00 -22.22 -1.28
CA LYS A 81 16.46 -22.19 -1.10
C LYS A 81 16.92 -21.45 0.16
N GLY A 82 16.06 -21.37 1.18
CA GLY A 82 16.37 -20.74 2.46
C GLY A 82 16.45 -19.22 2.40
N PHE A 83 15.91 -18.61 1.34
CA PHE A 83 15.73 -17.17 1.27
C PHE A 83 14.38 -16.82 1.85
N GLU A 84 14.38 -15.90 2.80
CA GLU A 84 13.18 -15.34 3.37
C GLU A 84 13.23 -13.84 3.14
N ASN A 85 12.16 -13.28 2.58
CA ASN A 85 12.00 -11.84 2.45
C ASN A 85 10.72 -11.45 3.19
N VAL A 86 10.82 -10.46 4.07
CA VAL A 86 9.67 -9.93 4.78
C VAL A 86 9.23 -8.68 4.05
N TYR A 87 8.11 -8.80 3.36
CA TYR A 87 7.53 -7.70 2.65
C TYR A 87 6.49 -7.01 3.53
N PHE A 88 6.75 -5.76 3.89
CA PHE A 88 5.77 -4.93 4.61
C PHE A 88 4.96 -4.15 3.61
N LEU A 89 3.67 -4.43 3.55
CA LEU A 89 2.75 -3.56 2.82
C LEU A 89 2.35 -2.42 3.77
N ASP A 90 2.36 -1.20 3.25
CA ASP A 90 1.78 -0.05 3.96
C ASP A 90 0.30 -0.35 4.25
N GLY A 91 -0.06 -0.44 5.53
CA GLY A 91 -1.44 -0.71 5.99
C GLY A 91 -2.41 0.43 5.67
N ASN A 92 -1.93 1.54 5.11
CA ASN A 92 -2.75 2.65 4.69
C ASN A 92 -3.54 2.31 3.40
N LEU A 93 -4.86 2.18 3.53
CA LEU A 93 -5.77 1.92 2.42
C LEU A 93 -5.70 3.00 1.33
N ASP A 94 -5.59 4.28 1.69
CA ASP A 94 -5.51 5.37 0.72
C ASP A 94 -4.23 5.28 -0.10
N SER A 95 -3.12 4.88 0.52
CA SER A 95 -1.84 4.60 -0.15
C SER A 95 -1.99 3.42 -1.13
N ALA A 96 -2.66 2.35 -0.73
CA ALA A 96 -2.90 1.19 -1.58
C ALA A 96 -3.81 1.52 -2.79
N ILE A 97 -4.85 2.34 -2.58
CA ILE A 97 -5.74 2.86 -3.63
C ILE A 97 -4.96 3.78 -4.57
N TRP A 98 -4.17 4.71 -4.02
CA TRP A 98 -3.38 5.67 -4.79
C TRP A 98 -2.40 4.98 -5.75
N HIS A 99 -1.67 4.00 -5.24
CA HIS A 99 -0.75 3.21 -6.04
C HIS A 99 -1.45 2.18 -6.95
N ARG A 100 -2.80 2.17 -6.98
CA ARG A 100 -3.63 1.31 -7.85
C ARG A 100 -3.31 -0.18 -7.70
N LYS A 101 -3.08 -0.60 -6.46
CA LYS A 101 -2.67 -1.97 -6.12
C LYS A 101 -3.86 -2.91 -5.90
N LEU A 102 -5.07 -2.37 -5.77
CA LEU A 102 -6.26 -3.12 -5.35
C LEU A 102 -7.22 -3.32 -6.52
N TYR A 103 -7.57 -4.58 -6.79
CA TYR A 103 -8.47 -4.98 -7.85
C TYR A 103 -9.66 -5.75 -7.28
N ASP A 104 -10.86 -5.48 -7.78
CA ASP A 104 -12.07 -6.18 -7.39
C ASP A 104 -12.11 -7.55 -8.07
N MET A 105 -12.28 -8.58 -7.23
CA MET A 105 -12.41 -9.98 -7.65
C MET A 105 -13.71 -10.61 -7.19
N THR A 106 -14.70 -9.80 -6.82
CA THR A 106 -15.99 -10.27 -6.30
C THR A 106 -16.68 -11.26 -7.24
N ALA A 107 -16.55 -11.08 -8.56
CA ALA A 107 -17.08 -12.01 -9.56
C ALA A 107 -16.47 -13.43 -9.49
N TYR A 108 -15.28 -13.56 -8.89
CA TYR A 108 -14.51 -14.79 -8.79
C TYR A 108 -14.48 -15.36 -7.36
N ALA A 109 -15.26 -14.79 -6.43
CA ALA A 109 -15.22 -15.13 -5.01
C ALA A 109 -15.46 -16.62 -4.68
N ASN A 110 -16.21 -17.32 -5.54
CA ASN A 110 -16.55 -18.72 -5.35
C ASN A 110 -15.62 -19.69 -6.11
N GLN A 111 -14.55 -19.19 -6.73
CA GLN A 111 -13.63 -20.05 -7.49
C GLN A 111 -12.54 -20.62 -6.56
N PRO A 112 -12.35 -21.95 -6.55
CA PRO A 112 -11.42 -22.60 -5.62
C PRO A 112 -9.95 -22.35 -5.95
N ALA A 113 -9.63 -22.03 -7.21
CA ALA A 113 -8.28 -21.71 -7.64
C ALA A 113 -8.35 -20.66 -8.75
N ILE A 114 -7.56 -19.60 -8.60
CA ILE A 114 -7.50 -18.52 -9.58
C ILE A 114 -6.07 -18.40 -10.10
N GLY A 115 -5.91 -18.66 -11.40
CA GLY A 115 -4.64 -18.48 -12.10
C GLY A 115 -4.62 -17.16 -12.85
N PHE A 116 -3.60 -16.34 -12.61
CA PHE A 116 -3.39 -15.08 -13.31
C PHE A 116 -2.43 -15.25 -14.49
N GLU A 117 -2.67 -14.48 -15.55
CA GLU A 117 -1.75 -14.36 -16.67
C GLU A 117 -0.54 -13.52 -16.29
N ARG A 118 0.62 -13.87 -16.84
CA ARG A 118 1.88 -13.18 -16.55
C ARG A 118 1.99 -11.92 -17.41
N GLU A 119 1.44 -10.81 -16.92
CA GLU A 119 1.42 -9.54 -17.65
C GLU A 119 2.62 -8.64 -17.27
N VAL A 120 3.84 -9.03 -17.66
CA VAL A 120 5.07 -8.32 -17.24
C VAL A 120 5.06 -6.84 -17.64
N ASP A 121 4.68 -6.52 -18.88
CA ASP A 121 4.69 -5.15 -19.39
C ASP A 121 3.72 -4.26 -18.61
N PHE A 122 2.51 -4.77 -18.33
CA PHE A 122 1.53 -4.09 -17.49
C PHE A 122 2.05 -3.81 -16.07
N ILE A 123 2.71 -4.80 -15.46
CA ILE A 123 3.29 -4.65 -14.11
C ILE A 123 4.40 -3.59 -14.11
N ILE A 124 5.27 -3.60 -15.11
CA ILE A 124 6.34 -2.60 -15.25
C ILE A 124 5.74 -1.20 -15.40
N GLU A 125 4.81 -1.04 -16.33
CA GLU A 125 4.16 0.24 -16.61
C GLU A 125 3.45 0.79 -15.38
N ARG A 126 2.77 -0.06 -14.62
CA ARG A 126 1.95 0.38 -13.49
C ARG A 126 2.75 0.62 -12.20
N TYR A 127 3.67 -0.27 -11.85
CA TYR A 127 4.29 -0.28 -10.53
C TYR A 127 5.76 0.12 -10.51
N LEU A 128 6.41 0.22 -11.67
CA LEU A 128 7.83 0.61 -11.75
C LEU A 128 7.99 1.94 -12.49
N SER A 129 7.65 2.01 -13.77
CA SER A 129 7.86 3.24 -14.56
C SER A 129 6.82 4.32 -14.26
N GLY A 130 5.58 3.92 -14.01
CA GLY A 130 4.49 4.82 -13.62
C GLY A 130 4.36 5.05 -12.12
N TYR A 131 5.33 4.60 -11.32
CA TYR A 131 5.28 4.75 -9.87
C TYR A 131 5.34 6.23 -9.47
N VAL A 132 4.37 6.66 -8.67
CA VAL A 132 4.30 8.00 -8.08
C VAL A 132 4.22 7.85 -6.58
N GLU A 133 5.12 8.53 -5.86
CA GLU A 133 5.15 8.47 -4.39
C GLU A 133 3.85 9.03 -3.80
N TYR A 134 3.30 8.32 -2.82
CA TYR A 134 2.12 8.76 -2.10
C TYR A 134 2.43 10.03 -1.29
N PRO A 135 1.70 11.14 -1.52
CA PRO A 135 1.94 12.38 -0.78
C PRO A 135 1.60 12.17 0.70
N LYS A 136 2.62 12.15 1.55
CA LYS A 136 2.42 12.12 3.00
C LYS A 136 1.81 13.46 3.42
N PRO A 137 0.67 13.49 4.13
CA PRO A 137 0.13 14.74 4.65
C PRO A 137 1.17 15.37 5.57
N GLU A 138 1.56 16.61 5.27
CA GLU A 138 2.50 17.34 6.13
C GLU A 138 1.92 17.42 7.55
N ALA A 139 2.69 17.02 8.54
CA ALA A 139 2.34 17.10 9.97
C ALA A 139 2.30 18.55 10.51
N THR A 140 1.88 19.51 9.68
CA THR A 140 1.90 20.95 9.99
C THR A 140 0.82 21.34 11.00
N LEU A 141 -0.18 20.47 11.25
CA LEU A 141 -1.22 20.68 12.27
C LEU A 141 -0.74 20.47 13.72
N LEU A 142 0.48 19.94 13.93
CA LEU A 142 1.09 19.70 15.26
C LEU A 142 2.31 20.60 15.53
N LYS A 143 2.53 21.66 14.74
CA LYS A 143 3.45 22.72 15.15
C LYS A 143 2.78 23.51 16.27
N LEU A 144 3.06 23.14 17.52
CA LEU A 144 2.84 24.01 18.69
C LEU A 144 3.40 25.39 18.32
N PRO A 145 2.62 26.48 18.39
CA PRO A 145 3.12 27.80 18.06
C PRO A 145 4.30 28.10 18.99
N ALA A 146 5.48 28.39 18.42
CA ALA A 146 6.71 28.67 19.16
C ALA A 146 6.58 29.88 20.12
N LYS A 147 5.52 30.67 19.96
CA LYS A 147 5.07 31.65 20.94
C LYS A 147 3.63 31.33 21.31
N MET A 148 3.42 30.98 22.58
CA MET A 148 2.10 31.14 23.18
C MET A 148 1.67 32.60 22.97
N PRO A 149 0.45 32.89 22.48
CA PRO A 149 -0.05 34.25 22.50
C PRO A 149 -0.01 34.72 23.95
N ALA A 150 0.68 35.83 24.21
CA ALA A 150 0.74 36.42 25.54
C ALA A 150 -0.67 36.83 25.95
N ILE A 151 -1.37 35.95 26.66
CA ILE A 151 -2.63 36.27 27.32
C ILE A 151 -2.28 37.25 28.44
N GLY A 152 -2.63 38.51 28.21
CA GLY A 152 -2.95 39.47 29.27
C GLY A 152 -1.79 40.20 29.94
N THR A 153 -1.35 41.32 29.35
CA THR A 153 -0.77 42.45 30.11
C THR A 153 -1.29 43.81 29.65
N LYS A 154 -2.52 43.87 29.10
CA LYS A 154 -3.24 45.14 29.04
C LYS A 154 -4.23 45.19 30.19
N ALA A 155 -3.94 46.06 31.17
CA ALA A 155 -4.88 46.38 32.23
C ALA A 155 -6.21 46.83 31.60
N MET A 156 -7.31 46.15 31.95
CA MET A 156 -8.65 46.54 31.53
C MET A 156 -9.02 47.85 32.23
N ARG A 157 -8.78 49.00 31.57
CA ARG A 157 -9.33 50.30 31.98
C ARG A 157 -10.84 50.27 31.70
N GLY A 158 -11.65 50.21 32.76
CA GLY A 158 -13.10 50.41 32.63
C GLY A 158 -13.97 49.65 33.63
N LEU A 159 -13.44 48.67 34.36
CA LEU A 159 -14.24 47.97 35.37
C LEU A 159 -14.23 48.76 36.69
N LYS A 160 -15.35 49.44 36.98
CA LYS A 160 -15.60 50.01 38.30
C LYS A 160 -15.75 48.87 39.32
N PRO A 161 -15.09 48.93 40.49
CA PRO A 161 -15.29 47.95 41.53
C PRO A 161 -16.69 48.07 42.11
N VAL A 162 -17.35 46.92 42.31
CA VAL A 162 -18.64 46.84 42.98
C VAL A 162 -18.41 47.02 44.47
N VAL A 163 -18.87 48.14 45.02
CA VAL A 163 -18.90 48.38 46.47
C VAL A 163 -20.01 47.53 47.06
N ARG A 164 -19.65 46.52 47.86
CA ARG A 164 -20.62 45.87 48.76
C ARG A 164 -20.76 46.73 50.02
N LYS A 165 -22.01 47.00 50.41
CA LYS A 165 -22.38 47.62 51.68
C LYS A 165 -21.92 46.77 52.85
#